data_AF-A0A444YHZ2-F1
#
_entry.id   AF-A0A444YHZ2-F1
#
_cell.length_a   1.000
_cell.length_b   1.000
_cell.length_c   1.000
_cell.angle_alpha   90.00
_cell.angle_beta   90.00
_cell.angle_gamma   90.00
#
_symmetry.space_group_name_H-M   'P 1'
#
loop_
_entity.id
_entity.type
_entity.pdbx_description
1 polymer ?
#
loop_
_entity_poly.entity_id
_entity_poly.type
_entity_poly.pdbx_seq_one_letter_code
_entity_poly.pdbx_strand_id
1 'polypeptide(L)'
;MSGGKFYRSEALEDFARTQVDYILGKNPEKMSYVVGFGERYPEEVHHMGVSIMSERGKKYGCGGAMVGGPDKLDGFNDLRSNYNYTEPTLAGNSGLVPALVALSQNATPNGMIDHNTIFYSVQLP
;
A
#
# COMPACT_ATOMS: atom_id res chain seq x y z
N MET A 1 14.69 -33.37 19.84
CA MET A 1 14.46 -32.95 18.44
C MET A 1 13.18 -32.12 18.43
N SER A 2 13.29 -30.79 18.24
CA SER A 2 12.12 -29.90 18.23
C SER A 2 11.41 -30.03 16.88
N GLY A 3 10.15 -30.46 16.87
CA GLY A 3 9.36 -30.63 15.65
C GLY A 3 9.08 -29.28 15.01
N GLY A 4 9.30 -29.16 13.69
CA GLY A 4 9.02 -27.95 12.94
C GLY A 4 7.53 -27.58 13.01
N LYS A 5 7.22 -26.31 13.28
CA LYS A 5 5.88 -25.77 13.07
C LYS A 5 5.69 -25.57 11.58
N PHE A 6 4.78 -26.33 10.98
CA PHE A 6 4.40 -26.17 9.57
C PHE A 6 3.16 -25.28 9.47
N TYR A 7 3.17 -24.33 8.54
CA TYR A 7 2.00 -23.53 8.18
C TYR A 7 1.46 -24.02 6.84
N ARG A 8 0.13 -23.96 6.70
CA ARG A 8 -0.53 -24.16 5.42
C ARG A 8 -0.33 -22.93 4.54
N SER A 9 -0.16 -23.11 3.24
CA SER A 9 0.01 -22.00 2.29
C SER A 9 -1.18 -21.04 2.33
N GLU A 10 -2.40 -21.57 2.49
CA GLU A 10 -3.62 -20.78 2.60
C GLU A 10 -3.57 -19.82 3.80
N ALA A 11 -2.99 -20.24 4.93
CA ALA A 11 -2.86 -19.37 6.10
C ALA A 11 -1.89 -18.20 5.86
N LEU A 12 -0.86 -18.42 5.02
CA LEU A 12 0.08 -17.36 4.62
C LEU A 12 -0.56 -16.40 3.61
N GLU A 13 -1.36 -16.94 2.67
CA GLU A 13 -2.14 -16.13 1.73
C GLU A 13 -3.18 -15.26 2.44
N ASP A 14 -3.93 -15.84 3.38
CA ASP A 14 -4.91 -15.11 4.19
C ASP A 14 -4.23 -13.98 4.98
N PHE A 15 -3.09 -14.28 5.61
CA PHE A 15 -2.31 -13.25 6.28
C PHE A 15 -1.86 -12.14 5.31
N ALA A 16 -1.30 -12.49 4.16
CA ALA A 16 -0.87 -11.52 3.15
C ALA A 16 -2.04 -10.63 2.67
N ARG A 17 -3.23 -11.21 2.46
CA ARG A 17 -4.45 -10.47 2.14
C ARG A 17 -4.77 -9.45 3.22
N THR A 18 -4.72 -9.82 4.50
CA THR A 18 -4.99 -8.86 5.58
C THR A 18 -4.04 -7.67 5.55
N GLN A 19 -2.76 -7.87 5.21
CA GLN A 19 -1.77 -6.79 5.16
C GLN A 19 -2.01 -5.87 3.95
N VAL A 20 -2.31 -6.44 2.79
CA VAL A 20 -2.63 -5.66 1.59
C VAL A 20 -3.94 -4.88 1.79
N ASP A 21 -4.99 -5.52 2.31
CA ASP A 21 -6.25 -4.85 2.65
C ASP A 21 -6.01 -3.67 3.62
N TYR A 22 -5.19 -3.87 4.65
CA TYR A 22 -4.85 -2.83 5.61
C TYR A 22 -4.13 -1.66 4.93
N ILE A 23 -3.14 -1.94 4.06
CA ILE A 23 -2.41 -0.91 3.29
C ILE A 23 -3.36 -0.11 2.39
N LEU A 24 -4.35 -0.77 1.80
CA LEU A 24 -5.25 -0.17 0.82
C LEU A 24 -6.47 0.52 1.44
N GLY A 25 -6.68 0.44 2.76
CA GLY A 25 -7.72 1.22 3.45
C GLY A 25 -8.52 0.50 4.52
N LYS A 26 -8.35 -0.81 4.70
CA LYS A 26 -9.02 -1.58 5.76
C LYS A 26 -8.27 -1.47 7.09
N ASN A 27 -8.14 -0.23 7.55
CA ASN A 27 -7.48 0.16 8.78
C ASN A 27 -8.36 1.14 9.58
N PRO A 28 -8.05 1.42 10.86
CA PRO A 28 -8.84 2.32 11.69
C PRO A 28 -9.00 3.74 11.12
N GLU A 29 -7.97 4.24 10.43
CA GLU A 29 -7.98 5.55 9.77
C GLU A 29 -8.87 5.61 8.52
N LYS A 30 -9.28 4.45 7.97
CA LYS A 30 -10.05 4.31 6.73
C LYS A 30 -9.40 5.05 5.56
N MET A 31 -8.08 4.89 5.42
CA MET A 31 -7.29 5.54 4.38
C MET A 31 -6.27 4.60 3.75
N SER A 32 -6.00 4.77 2.47
CA SER A 32 -4.90 4.10 1.79
C SER A 32 -3.57 4.68 2.24
N TYR A 33 -2.55 3.84 2.42
CA TYR A 33 -1.14 4.27 2.57
C TYR A 33 -0.39 4.28 1.24
N VAL A 34 -1.11 4.08 0.13
CA VAL A 34 -0.61 4.26 -1.24
C VAL A 34 -1.16 5.58 -1.78
N VAL A 35 -0.26 6.49 -2.15
CA VAL A 35 -0.58 7.85 -2.62
C VAL A 35 -1.40 7.78 -3.91
N GLY A 36 -2.53 8.50 -3.94
CA GLY A 36 -3.42 8.56 -5.09
C GLY A 36 -4.33 7.33 -5.28
N PHE A 37 -4.41 6.45 -4.29
CA PHE A 37 -5.31 5.29 -4.29
C PHE A 37 -6.38 5.41 -3.20
N GLY A 38 -7.62 4.98 -3.49
CA GLY A 38 -8.75 5.08 -2.56
C GLY A 38 -9.29 6.51 -2.39
N GLU A 39 -10.29 6.67 -1.52
CA GLU A 39 -10.96 7.95 -1.28
C GLU A 39 -10.14 8.90 -0.38
N ARG A 40 -9.28 8.34 0.48
CA ARG A 40 -8.39 9.07 1.39
C ARG A 40 -6.99 8.47 1.31
N TYR A 41 -5.98 9.31 1.13
CA TYR A 41 -4.57 8.92 1.00
C TYR A 41 -3.65 10.08 1.43
N PRO A 42 -2.33 9.86 1.63
CA PRO A 42 -1.39 10.91 1.99
C PRO A 42 -1.23 11.97 0.90
N GLU A 43 -1.42 13.23 1.25
CA GLU A 43 -1.24 14.37 0.37
C GLU A 43 0.08 15.12 0.63
N GLU A 44 0.67 14.97 1.82
CA GLU A 44 1.87 15.69 2.24
C GLU A 44 3.13 14.79 2.27
N VAL A 45 3.39 14.16 1.12
CA VAL A 45 4.49 13.20 0.93
C VAL A 45 5.87 13.86 1.13
N HIS A 46 6.72 13.26 1.98
CA HIS A 46 8.11 13.67 2.16
C HIS A 46 8.99 13.10 1.03
N HIS A 47 9.03 13.77 -0.12
CA HIS A 47 9.92 13.40 -1.23
C HIS A 47 10.54 14.66 -1.85
N MET A 48 11.87 14.80 -1.82
CA MET A 48 12.56 16.04 -2.23
C MET A 48 12.15 16.55 -3.62
N GLY A 49 11.96 15.64 -4.60
CA GLY A 49 11.53 16.00 -5.96
C GLY A 49 10.08 16.50 -6.04
N VAL A 50 9.20 16.07 -5.14
CA VAL A 50 7.82 16.56 -5.04
C VAL A 50 7.77 17.87 -4.29
N SER A 51 8.58 18.02 -3.25
CA SER A 51 8.60 19.22 -2.41
C SER A 51 9.02 20.48 -3.18
N ILE A 52 10.14 20.40 -3.90
CA ILE A 52 10.69 21.53 -4.68
C ILE A 52 9.71 21.98 -5.78
N MET A 53 8.93 21.05 -6.33
CA MET A 53 7.98 21.34 -7.41
C MET A 53 6.63 21.83 -6.90
N SER A 54 6.20 21.33 -5.74
CA SER A 54 5.03 21.81 -4.99
C SER A 54 5.19 23.29 -4.62
N GLU A 55 6.37 23.70 -4.16
CA GLU A 55 6.72 25.11 -3.90
C GLU A 55 6.70 25.98 -5.16
N ARG A 56 6.89 25.38 -6.34
CA ARG A 56 6.86 26.05 -7.66
C ARG A 56 5.48 26.00 -8.33
N GLY A 57 4.43 25.62 -7.60
CA GLY A 57 3.05 25.56 -8.09
C GLY A 57 2.77 24.41 -9.06
N LYS A 58 3.68 23.43 -9.20
CA LYS A 58 3.49 22.24 -10.03
C LYS A 58 3.27 21.01 -9.14
N LYS A 59 2.03 20.51 -9.07
CA LYS A 59 1.71 19.24 -8.43
C LYS A 59 2.13 18.08 -9.34
N TYR A 60 3.33 17.54 -9.14
CA TYR A 60 3.63 16.18 -9.58
C TYR A 60 3.39 15.25 -8.39
N GLY A 61 2.53 14.25 -8.56
CA GLY A 61 2.19 13.32 -7.49
C GLY A 61 3.18 12.16 -7.39
N CYS A 62 3.47 11.72 -6.18
CA CYS A 62 4.05 10.40 -5.92
C CYS A 62 2.99 9.29 -6.11
N GLY A 63 2.16 9.36 -7.15
CA GLY A 63 1.06 8.42 -7.37
C GLY A 63 1.57 6.98 -7.41
N GLY A 64 0.93 6.10 -6.65
CA GLY A 64 1.31 4.70 -6.49
C GLY A 64 2.43 4.45 -5.48
N ALA A 65 2.99 5.48 -4.84
CA ALA A 65 4.01 5.29 -3.81
C ALA A 65 3.38 4.86 -2.48
N MET A 66 3.89 3.77 -1.90
CA MET A 66 3.64 3.37 -0.52
C MET A 66 4.50 4.20 0.43
N VAL A 67 3.85 4.94 1.32
CA VAL A 67 4.52 5.72 2.38
C VAL A 67 4.88 4.82 3.57
N GLY A 68 5.58 5.35 4.57
CA GLY A 68 5.98 4.62 5.78
C GLY A 68 4.80 3.98 6.53
N GLY A 69 3.62 4.61 6.49
CA GLY A 69 2.40 4.11 7.13
C GLY A 69 2.25 4.60 8.57
N PRO A 70 1.34 3.98 9.35
CA PRO A 70 0.99 4.44 10.68
C PRO A 70 1.99 3.99 11.75
N ASP A 71 1.86 4.55 12.94
CA ASP A 71 2.56 4.06 14.11
C ASP A 71 1.96 2.73 14.64
N LYS A 72 2.51 2.24 15.75
CA LYS A 72 2.09 0.98 16.37
C LYS A 72 0.67 1.02 16.97
N LEU A 73 0.06 2.20 17.06
CA LEU A 73 -1.28 2.44 17.58
C LEU A 73 -2.25 2.81 16.45
N ASP A 74 -1.89 2.50 15.19
CA ASP A 74 -2.63 2.82 13.97
C ASP A 74 -2.77 4.33 13.68
N GLY A 75 -2.05 5.19 14.41
CA GLY A 75 -2.08 6.63 14.19
C GLY A 75 -1.26 7.03 12.96
N PHE A 76 -1.83 7.87 12.10
CA PHE A 76 -1.14 8.42 10.93
C PHE A 76 -1.17 9.95 10.95
N ASN A 77 -0.02 10.60 10.76
CA ASN A 77 0.08 12.05 10.73
C ASN A 77 0.63 12.53 9.37
N ASP A 78 -0.29 12.94 8.50
CA ASP A 78 -0.01 13.39 7.13
C ASP A 78 0.59 14.80 7.10
N LEU A 79 1.81 14.90 7.61
CA LEU A 79 2.62 16.11 7.55
C LEU A 79 3.93 15.78 6.87
N ARG A 80 4.33 16.63 5.93
CA ARG A 80 5.59 16.48 5.19
C ARG A 80 6.82 16.49 6.10
N SER A 81 6.77 17.17 7.23
CA SER A 81 7.85 17.16 8.23
C SER A 81 8.01 15.80 8.91
N ASN A 82 6.98 14.96 8.89
CA ASN A 82 6.93 13.67 9.55
C ASN A 82 7.32 12.55 8.58
N TYR A 83 8.57 12.58 8.12
CA TYR A 83 9.11 11.63 7.15
C TYR A 83 8.90 10.16 7.54
N ASN A 84 8.89 9.83 8.85
CA ASN A 84 8.58 8.48 9.34
C ASN A 84 7.24 7.92 8.82
N TYR A 85 6.25 8.80 8.59
CA TYR A 85 4.92 8.42 8.11
C TYR A 85 4.79 8.63 6.60
N THR A 86 5.28 9.76 6.09
CA THR A 86 4.95 10.26 4.75
C THR A 86 6.06 10.07 3.71
N GLU A 87 7.22 9.53 4.08
CA GLU A 87 8.30 9.24 3.12
C GLU A 87 7.98 7.96 2.30
N PRO A 88 8.03 8.02 0.96
CA PRO A 88 7.93 6.84 0.12
C PRO A 88 9.05 5.84 0.39
N THR A 89 8.72 4.55 0.48
CA THR A 89 9.74 3.52 0.74
C THR A 89 9.94 2.61 -0.48
N LEU A 90 11.21 2.41 -0.87
CA LEU A 90 11.55 1.44 -1.93
C LEU A 90 11.18 0.02 -1.50
N ALA A 91 11.42 -0.33 -0.24
CA ALA A 91 11.11 -1.64 0.33
C ALA A 91 9.60 -1.92 0.34
N GLY A 92 8.78 -0.94 0.76
CA GLY A 92 7.32 -1.06 0.74
C GLY A 92 6.80 -1.26 -0.68
N ASN A 93 7.23 -0.42 -1.62
CA ASN A 93 6.86 -0.57 -3.04
C ASN A 93 7.30 -1.92 -3.63
N SER A 94 8.53 -2.36 -3.34
CA SER A 94 9.06 -3.63 -3.85
C SER A 94 8.31 -4.85 -3.30
N GLY A 95 7.77 -4.79 -2.08
CA GLY A 95 6.95 -5.85 -1.52
C GLY A 95 5.50 -5.78 -1.99
N LEU A 96 4.97 -4.57 -2.15
CA LEU A 96 3.57 -4.34 -2.51
C LEU A 96 3.26 -4.80 -3.94
N VAL A 97 4.10 -4.48 -4.91
CA VAL A 97 3.89 -4.86 -6.34
C VAL A 97 3.68 -6.37 -6.52
N PRO A 98 4.59 -7.27 -6.09
CA PRO A 98 4.39 -8.70 -6.25
C PRO A 98 3.22 -9.23 -5.41
N ALA A 99 2.95 -8.65 -4.23
CA ALA A 99 1.79 -9.03 -3.42
C ALA A 99 0.46 -8.74 -4.15
N LEU A 100 0.33 -7.56 -4.76
CA LEU A 100 -0.84 -7.21 -5.58
C LEU A 100 -1.00 -8.14 -6.79
N VAL A 101 0.10 -8.48 -7.47
CA VAL A 101 0.06 -9.43 -8.60
C VAL A 101 -0.40 -10.80 -8.13
N ALA A 102 0.17 -11.34 -7.05
CA ALA A 102 -0.19 -12.66 -6.54
C ALA A 102 -1.66 -12.74 -6.08
N LEU A 103 -2.14 -11.71 -5.37
CA LEU A 103 -3.51 -11.68 -4.86
C LEU A 103 -4.55 -11.42 -5.95
N SER A 104 -4.20 -10.70 -7.03
CA SER A 104 -5.09 -10.44 -8.16
C SER A 104 -5.28 -11.65 -9.09
N GLN A 105 -4.26 -12.53 -9.23
CA GLN A 105 -4.39 -13.79 -9.97
C GLN A 105 -5.43 -14.73 -9.35
N ASN A 106 -5.58 -14.70 -8.02
CA ASN A 106 -6.59 -15.48 -7.31
C ASN A 106 -7.97 -14.78 -7.26
N ALA A 107 -8.09 -13.55 -7.77
CA ALA A 107 -9.34 -12.78 -7.75
C ALA A 107 -10.18 -12.97 -9.02
N THR A 108 -9.63 -13.47 -10.13
CA THR A 108 -10.39 -13.72 -11.37
C THR A 108 -10.51 -15.23 -11.68
N PRO A 109 -11.68 -15.72 -12.14
CA PRO A 109 -11.91 -17.16 -12.40
C PRO A 109 -10.95 -17.82 -13.41
N ASN A 110 -10.23 -17.02 -14.19
CA ASN A 110 -9.32 -17.49 -15.24
C ASN A 110 -7.85 -17.07 -15.00
N GLY A 111 -7.52 -16.48 -13.85
CA GLY A 111 -6.17 -15.98 -13.56
C GLY A 111 -5.67 -14.85 -14.48
N MET A 112 -6.58 -14.25 -15.26
CA MET A 112 -6.27 -13.15 -16.17
C MET A 112 -6.33 -11.83 -15.41
N ILE A 113 -5.27 -11.03 -15.55
CA ILE A 113 -5.18 -9.67 -15.00
C ILE A 113 -5.53 -8.71 -16.15
N ASP A 114 -6.66 -8.00 -16.04
CA ASP A 114 -6.98 -6.93 -16.98
C ASP A 114 -6.04 -5.74 -16.72
N HIS A 115 -5.28 -5.38 -17.75
CA HIS A 115 -4.34 -4.25 -17.75
C HIS A 115 -4.98 -2.93 -17.31
N ASN A 116 -6.26 -2.72 -17.63
CA ASN A 116 -6.98 -1.50 -17.30
C ASN A 116 -7.53 -1.50 -15.87
N THR A 117 -7.56 -2.65 -15.21
CA THR A 117 -8.11 -2.80 -13.84
C THR A 117 -7.09 -3.34 -12.85
N ILE A 118 -5.81 -3.48 -13.19
CA ILE A 118 -4.79 -4.09 -12.32
C ILE A 118 -4.67 -3.43 -10.93
N PHE A 119 -4.99 -2.13 -10.86
CA PHE A 119 -5.03 -1.39 -9.60
C PHE A 119 -6.41 -1.40 -8.92
N TYR A 120 -7.47 -1.81 -9.61
CA TYR A 120 -8.85 -1.87 -9.11
C TYR A 120 -9.36 -3.30 -8.89
N SER A 121 -8.62 -4.33 -9.34
CA SER A 121 -8.99 -5.75 -9.24
C SER A 121 -8.74 -6.35 -7.86
N VAL A 122 -8.22 -5.57 -6.90
CA VAL A 122 -8.39 -5.86 -5.48
C VAL A 122 -9.83 -5.50 -5.13
N GLN A 123 -10.75 -6.44 -5.35
CA GLN A 123 -12.15 -6.28 -4.99
C GLN A 123 -12.25 -6.26 -3.45
N LEU A 124 -12.32 -5.06 -2.89
CA LEU A 124 -12.79 -4.88 -1.52
C LEU A 124 -14.28 -5.28 -1.49
N PRO A 125 -14.72 -6.10 -0.52
CA PRO A 125 -16.14 -6.40 -0.35
C PRO A 125 -16.96 -5.16 0.02
#